data_AF-A0A7S0I359-F1
#
_entry.id   AF-A0A7S0I359-F1
#
_cell.length_a   1.000
_cell.length_b   1.000
_cell.length_c   1.000
_cell.angle_alpha   90.00
_cell.angle_beta   90.00
_cell.angle_gamma   90.00
#
_symmetry.space_group_name_H-M   'P 1'
#
loop_
_entity.id
_entity.type
_entity.pdbx_description
1 polymer ?
#
loop_
_entity_poly.entity_id
_entity_poly.type
_entity_poly.pdbx_seq_one_letter_code
_entity_poly.pdbx_strand_id
1 'polypeptide(L)'
;VECRCILGESPVWDGDANVLYFVDINGRRVHSHNPSDGAAKTWELDGEVGCVVPGPDRRRVYAAVVDSIFEVDVEKEGAEAVRKVAALPDGECPSGFRF
;
A
#
# COMPACT_ATOMS: atom_id res chain seq x y z
N VAL A 1 -9.06 13.12 -10.62
CA VAL A 1 -9.52 11.74 -10.37
C VAL A 1 -10.10 11.69 -8.97
N GLU A 2 -11.27 11.08 -8.78
CA GLU A 2 -11.87 10.85 -7.46
C GLU A 2 -11.40 9.48 -6.95
N CYS A 3 -10.75 9.41 -5.79
CA CYS A 3 -10.36 8.15 -5.16
C CYS A 3 -11.30 7.87 -4.00
N ARG A 4 -12.20 6.89 -4.16
CA ARG A 4 -13.17 6.51 -3.12
C ARG A 4 -12.52 5.57 -2.13
N CYS A 5 -12.02 6.14 -1.03
CA CYS A 5 -11.51 5.38 0.11
C CYS A 5 -12.61 5.20 1.15
N ILE A 6 -12.61 4.07 1.85
CA ILE A 6 -13.39 3.95 3.10
C ILE A 6 -12.69 4.78 4.19
N LEU A 7 -11.38 4.61 4.34
CA LEU A 7 -10.55 5.40 5.25
C LEU A 7 -9.17 5.63 4.63
N GLY A 8 -8.98 6.80 4.00
CA GLY A 8 -7.71 7.19 3.38
C GLY A 8 -6.69 7.69 4.42
N GLU A 9 -5.49 7.11 4.47
CA GLU A 9 -4.45 7.43 5.45
C GLU A 9 -3.03 7.28 4.87
N SER A 10 -2.01 7.58 5.70
CA SER A 10 -0.59 7.43 5.38
C SER A 10 -0.16 8.07 4.04
N PRO A 11 -0.46 9.36 3.79
CA PRO A 11 -0.01 10.02 2.57
C PRO A 11 1.52 10.17 2.58
N VAL A 12 2.18 9.64 1.55
CA VAL A 12 3.63 9.75 1.34
C VAL A 12 3.91 10.27 -0.06
N TRP A 13 4.63 11.38 -0.14
CA TRP A 13 5.06 11.98 -1.40
C TRP A 13 6.45 11.48 -1.80
N ASP A 14 6.57 10.86 -2.97
CA ASP A 14 7.85 10.64 -3.66
C ASP A 14 8.06 11.78 -4.67
N GLY A 15 8.91 12.74 -4.30
CA GLY A 15 9.19 13.92 -5.11
C GLY A 15 9.97 13.63 -6.39
N ASP A 16 10.78 12.57 -6.42
CA ASP A 16 11.51 12.19 -7.62
C ASP A 16 10.60 11.46 -8.61
N ALA A 17 9.56 10.78 -8.12
CA ALA A 17 8.53 10.13 -8.96
C ALA A 17 7.42 11.08 -9.36
N ASN A 18 7.25 12.17 -8.63
CA ASN A 18 6.05 12.98 -8.66
C ASN A 18 4.80 12.12 -8.38
N VAL A 19 4.88 11.21 -7.40
CA VAL A 19 3.81 10.29 -7.05
C VAL A 19 3.45 10.41 -5.58
N LEU A 20 2.15 10.55 -5.31
CA LEU A 20 1.58 10.42 -3.98
C LEU A 20 1.13 8.98 -3.76
N TYR A 21 1.67 8.33 -2.74
CA TYR A 21 1.19 7.05 -2.24
C TYR A 21 0.33 7.27 -1.00
N PHE A 22 -0.70 6.46 -0.82
CA PHE A 22 -1.56 6.46 0.37
C PHE A 22 -2.30 5.13 0.47
N VAL A 23 -2.93 4.86 1.60
CA VAL A 23 -3.64 3.61 1.85
C VAL A 23 -5.13 3.86 2.06
N ASP A 24 -5.96 2.90 1.69
CA ASP A 24 -7.33 2.77 2.19
C ASP A 24 -7.35 1.65 3.23
N ILE A 25 -7.33 2.03 4.51
CA ILE A 25 -7.16 1.10 5.63
C ILE A 25 -8.23 0.00 5.58
N ASN A 26 -9.50 0.40 5.61
CA ASN A 26 -10.62 -0.54 5.65
C ASN A 26 -10.96 -1.09 4.26
N GLY A 27 -10.57 -0.40 3.19
CA GLY A 27 -10.66 -0.92 1.83
C GLY A 27 -9.60 -1.95 1.48
N ARG A 28 -8.52 -2.07 2.29
CA ARG A 28 -7.39 -2.99 2.09
C ARG A 28 -6.60 -2.70 0.82
N ARG A 29 -6.35 -1.42 0.55
CA ARG A 29 -5.70 -0.98 -0.70
C ARG A 29 -4.52 -0.07 -0.46
N VAL A 30 -3.53 -0.18 -1.35
CA VAL A 30 -2.53 0.87 -1.58
C VAL A 30 -2.89 1.61 -2.87
N HIS A 31 -2.79 2.93 -2.84
CA HIS A 31 -3.02 3.79 -3.98
C HIS A 31 -1.74 4.54 -4.36
N SER A 32 -1.60 4.83 -5.66
CA SER A 32 -0.66 5.81 -6.18
C SER A 32 -1.40 6.83 -7.04
N HIS A 33 -0.92 8.07 -7.03
CA HIS A 33 -1.44 9.13 -7.87
C HIS A 33 -0.31 10.06 -8.34
N ASN A 34 -0.20 10.25 -9.66
CA ASN A 34 0.64 11.28 -10.24
C ASN A 34 -0.22 12.50 -10.62
N PRO A 35 -0.03 13.67 -9.98
CA PRO A 35 -0.83 14.84 -10.26
C PRO A 35 -0.49 15.52 -11.60
N SER A 36 0.65 15.24 -12.25
CA SER A 36 1.02 15.90 -13.51
C SER A 36 0.22 15.41 -14.71
N ASP A 37 -0.12 14.12 -14.73
CA ASP A 37 -0.85 13.47 -15.84
C ASP A 37 -2.19 12.86 -15.39
N GLY A 38 -2.46 12.86 -14.08
CA GLY A 38 -3.66 12.29 -13.51
C GLY A 38 -3.62 10.76 -13.36
N ALA A 39 -2.49 10.13 -13.68
CA ALA A 39 -2.35 8.68 -13.57
C ALA A 39 -2.60 8.23 -12.12
N ALA A 40 -3.27 7.10 -11.97
CA ALA A 40 -3.54 6.52 -10.67
C ALA A 40 -3.56 4.99 -10.79
N LYS A 41 -2.99 4.31 -9.80
CA LYS A 41 -3.04 2.85 -9.68
C LYS A 41 -3.51 2.47 -8.28
N THR A 42 -4.13 1.30 -8.19
CA THR A 42 -4.64 0.74 -6.94
C THR A 42 -4.25 -0.72 -6.88
N TRP A 43 -3.75 -1.15 -5.73
CA TRP A 43 -3.39 -2.53 -5.45
C TRP A 43 -4.15 -3.02 -4.23
N GLU A 44 -4.79 -4.17 -4.36
CA GLU A 44 -5.55 -4.84 -3.28
C GLU A 44 -4.60 -5.73 -2.47
N LEU A 45 -4.75 -5.72 -1.14
CA LEU A 45 -3.98 -6.52 -0.20
C LEU A 45 -4.91 -7.48 0.57
N ASP A 46 -4.33 -8.51 1.20
CA ASP A 46 -5.07 -9.54 1.93
C ASP A 46 -5.37 -9.16 3.40
N GLY A 47 -5.36 -7.86 3.74
CA GLY A 47 -5.63 -7.39 5.09
C GLY A 47 -5.68 -5.86 5.19
N GLU A 48 -6.08 -5.35 6.36
CA GLU A 48 -6.11 -3.91 6.61
C GLU A 48 -4.68 -3.37 6.61
N VAL A 49 -4.45 -2.35 5.79
CA VAL A 49 -3.12 -1.78 5.55
C VAL A 49 -2.99 -0.47 6.32
N GLY A 50 -2.01 -0.38 7.22
CA GLY A 50 -1.85 0.77 8.12
C GLY A 50 -0.99 1.88 7.59
N CYS A 51 0.07 1.52 6.87
CA CYS A 51 0.98 2.48 6.28
C CYS A 51 1.61 1.95 5.01
N VAL A 52 2.10 2.88 4.20
CA VAL A 52 2.87 2.61 2.98
C VAL A 52 4.14 3.45 2.98
N VAL A 53 5.24 2.88 2.50
CA VAL A 53 6.52 3.57 2.35
C VAL A 53 7.17 3.20 1.01
N PRO A 54 7.64 4.18 0.22
CA PRO A 54 8.46 3.91 -0.96
C PRO A 54 9.75 3.19 -0.63
N GLY A 55 10.08 2.17 -1.42
CA GLY A 55 11.37 1.49 -1.36
C GLY A 55 12.50 2.35 -1.94
N PRO A 56 13.76 2.02 -1.63
CA PRO A 56 14.92 2.79 -2.09
C PRO A 56 15.13 2.77 -3.61
N ASP A 57 14.63 1.74 -4.29
CA ASP A 57 14.72 1.61 -5.75
C ASP A 57 13.56 2.28 -6.50
N ARG A 58 12.57 2.82 -5.77
CA ARG A 58 11.34 3.46 -6.29
C ARG A 58 10.51 2.61 -7.27
N ARG A 59 10.90 1.34 -7.45
CA ARG A 59 10.15 0.32 -8.19
C ARG A 59 9.20 -0.42 -7.28
N ARG A 60 9.42 -0.32 -5.97
CA ARG A 60 8.61 -0.97 -4.94
C ARG A 60 8.08 0.03 -3.94
N VAL A 61 6.92 -0.27 -3.39
CA VAL A 61 6.50 0.26 -2.09
C VAL A 61 6.29 -0.91 -1.12
N TYR A 62 6.49 -0.64 0.16
CA TYR A 62 6.24 -1.58 1.24
C TYR A 62 5.02 -1.13 2.03
N ALA A 63 4.14 -2.07 2.32
CA ALA A 63 2.90 -1.84 3.05
C ALA A 63 2.87 -2.71 4.31
N ALA A 64 2.64 -2.08 5.46
CA ALA A 64 2.40 -2.80 6.70
C ALA A 64 0.92 -3.19 6.79
N VAL A 65 0.68 -4.49 6.83
CA VAL A 65 -0.62 -5.12 7.02
C VAL A 65 -0.63 -5.73 8.42
N VAL A 66 -1.81 -5.85 9.03
CA VAL A 66 -2.03 -6.28 10.43
C VAL A 66 -1.00 -7.31 10.97
N ASP A 67 -0.71 -8.36 10.20
CA ASP A 67 0.19 -9.45 10.59
C ASP A 67 1.38 -9.67 9.64
N SER A 68 1.57 -8.78 8.66
CA SER A 68 2.47 -9.03 7.55
C SER A 68 2.98 -7.77 6.87
N ILE A 69 4.07 -7.94 6.11
CA ILE A 69 4.61 -6.88 5.26
C ILE A 69 4.44 -7.32 3.81
N PHE A 70 3.89 -6.44 3.01
CA PHE A 70 3.76 -6.60 1.57
C PHE A 70 4.73 -5.70 0.83
N GLU A 71 5.28 -6.23 -0.26
CA GLU A 71 5.94 -5.48 -1.31
C GLU A 71 4.98 -5.34 -2.49
N VAL A 72 4.91 -4.16 -3.09
CA VAL A 72 4.13 -3.88 -4.29
C VAL A 72 5.06 -3.34 -5.39
N ASP A 73 5.15 -4.04 -6.51
CA ASP A 73 5.84 -3.60 -7.73
C ASP A 73 4.98 -2.57 -8.47
N VAL A 74 5.39 -1.30 -8.43
CA VAL A 74 4.56 -0.16 -8.90
C VAL A 74 4.41 -0.10 -10.41
N GLU A 75 5.26 -0.84 -11.15
CA GLU A 75 5.14 -0.94 -12.61
C GLU A 75 4.05 -1.92 -13.03
N LYS A 76 3.69 -2.87 -12.16
CA LYS A 76 2.67 -3.88 -12.43
C LYS A 76 1.30 -3.47 -11.90
N GLU A 77 0.27 -4.13 -12.40
CA GLU A 77 -1.09 -4.04 -11.91
C GLU A 77 -1.52 -5.41 -11.38
N GLY A 78 -2.73 -5.50 -10.84
CA GLY A 78 -3.29 -6.78 -10.41
C GLY A 78 -2.56 -7.44 -9.24
N ALA A 79 -2.89 -8.72 -9.03
CA ALA A 79 -2.36 -9.51 -7.92
C ALA A 79 -0.87 -9.84 -8.10
N GLU A 80 -0.37 -9.88 -9.34
CA GLU A 80 1.03 -10.13 -9.68
C GLU A 80 1.98 -9.01 -9.24
N ALA A 81 1.44 -7.82 -8.96
CA ALA A 81 2.20 -6.71 -8.40
C ALA A 81 2.48 -6.90 -6.90
N VAL A 82 1.70 -7.72 -6.20
CA VAL A 82 1.65 -7.76 -4.74
C VAL A 82 2.29 -9.05 -4.22
N ARG A 83 3.23 -8.93 -3.29
CA ARG A 83 3.94 -10.07 -2.70
C ARG A 83 4.10 -9.89 -1.19
N LYS A 84 3.65 -10.88 -0.41
CA LYS A 84 3.97 -10.96 1.03
C LYS A 84 5.46 -11.28 1.20
N VAL A 85 6.18 -10.43 1.93
CA VAL A 85 7.64 -10.55 2.13
C VAL A 85 8.01 -10.90 3.57
N ALA A 86 7.13 -10.64 4.52
CA ALA A 86 7.25 -11.09 5.91
C ALA A 86 5.85 -11.30 6.51
N ALA A 87 5.76 -12.18 7.50
CA ALA A 87 4.56 -12.40 8.30
C ALA A 87 4.96 -12.76 9.74
N LEU A 88 4.09 -12.43 10.69
CA LEU A 88 4.16 -13.02 12.02
C LEU A 88 3.95 -14.54 11.93
N PRO A 89 4.53 -15.32 12.86
CA PRO A 89 4.21 -16.73 13.00
C PRO A 89 2.72 -16.97 13.25
N ASP A 90 2.23 -18.14 12.85
CA ASP A 90 0.83 -18.53 13.04
C ASP A 90 0.41 -18.44 14.52
N GLY A 91 -0.73 -17.79 14.77
CA GLY A 91 -1.31 -17.66 16.11
C GLY A 91 -0.76 -16.51 16.96
N GLU A 92 0.18 -15.71 16.44
CA GLU A 92 0.77 -14.59 17.18
C GLU A 92 0.10 -13.23 16.90
N CYS A 93 -0.84 -13.13 15.96
CA CYS A 93 -1.54 -11.88 15.70
C CYS A 93 -2.55 -11.57 16.81
N PRO A 94 -2.34 -10.53 17.64
CA PRO A 94 -3.27 -10.20 18.73
C PRO A 94 -4.61 -9.74 18.15
N SER A 95 -5.71 -10.29 18.67
CA SER A 95 -7.05 -9.82 18.31
C SER A 95 -7.19 -8.33 18.63
N GLY A 96 -7.65 -7.54 17.66
CA GLY A 96 -7.88 -6.10 17.83
C GLY A 96 -6.64 -5.22 17.62
N PHE A 97 -5.50 -5.78 17.25
CA PHE A 97 -4.36 -4.97 16.80
C PHE A 97 -4.70 -4.34 15.44
N ARG A 98 -4.89 -3.02 15.45
CA ARG A 98 -4.94 -2.15 14.28
C ARG A 98 -3.82 -1.13 14.49
N PHE A 99 -2.62 -1.50 14.03
CA PHE A 99 -1.39 -0.69 14.05
C PHE A 99 -0.68 -0.57 15.39
#